data_AF-A0A943GM49-F1
#
_entry.id   AF-A0A943GM49-F1
#
_cell.length_a   1.000
_cell.length_b   1.000
_cell.length_c   1.000
_cell.angle_alpha   90.00
_cell.angle_beta   90.00
_cell.angle_gamma   90.00
#
_symmetry.space_group_name_H-M   'P 1'
#
loop_
_entity.id
_entity.type
_entity.pdbx_description
1 polymer ?
#
loop_
_entity_poly.entity_id
_entity_poly.type
_entity_poly.pdbx_seq_one_letter_code
_entity_poly.pdbx_strand_id
1 'polypeptide(L)'
;MANIEMTKEAKEQLEEYMTMIMELAQIHNIPLFFVAAIGDNGKETDYMQYLHTAQSIHVSLSEDRIRKHVLVEAGFEPVPPRENVTVDMEDLYHG
;
A
#
# COMPACT_ATOMS: atom_id res chain seq x y z
N MET A 1 14.06 -2.29 20.01
CA MET A 1 15.20 -2.24 19.08
C MET A 1 14.62 -2.16 17.69
N ALA A 2 14.74 -1.01 17.07
CA ALA A 2 14.59 -0.87 15.64
C ALA A 2 15.75 0.01 15.16
N ASN A 3 16.33 -0.40 14.04
CA ASN A 3 17.75 -0.20 13.73
C ASN A 3 17.94 0.17 12.25
N ILE A 4 16.94 0.80 11.63
CA ILE A 4 17.04 1.18 10.22
C ILE A 4 17.46 2.64 10.18
N GLU A 5 18.60 2.91 9.57
CA GLU A 5 19.05 4.25 9.24
C GLU A 5 19.64 4.21 7.84
N MET A 6 18.94 4.80 6.88
CA MET A 6 19.39 4.87 5.51
C MET A 6 20.52 5.88 5.38
N THR A 7 21.63 5.48 4.77
CA THR A 7 22.71 6.42 4.45
C THR A 7 22.26 7.42 3.41
N LYS A 8 22.85 8.62 3.43
CA LYS A 8 22.57 9.65 2.42
C LYS A 8 22.78 9.13 0.99
N GLU A 9 23.86 8.40 0.76
CA GLU A 9 24.17 7.81 -0.55
C GLU A 9 23.10 6.82 -1.01
N ALA A 10 22.66 5.91 -0.13
CA ALA A 10 21.61 4.95 -0.46
C ALA A 10 20.28 5.65 -0.75
N LYS A 11 19.98 6.74 -0.02
CA LYS A 11 18.78 7.55 -0.26
C LYS A 11 18.82 8.21 -1.63
N GLU A 12 19.93 8.87 -1.97
CA GLU A 12 20.10 9.54 -3.28
C GLU A 12 19.99 8.54 -4.44
N GLN A 13 20.62 7.37 -4.33
CA GLN A 13 20.51 6.30 -5.33
C GLN A 13 19.06 5.79 -5.48
N LEU A 14 18.37 5.58 -4.36
CA LEU A 14 16.99 5.09 -4.40
C LEU A 14 16.05 6.15 -5.00
N GLU A 15 16.24 7.42 -4.70
CA GLU A 15 15.49 8.53 -5.32
C GLU A 15 15.73 8.61 -6.84
N GLU A 16 16.96 8.42 -7.30
CA GLU A 16 17.30 8.37 -8.73
C GLU A 16 16.59 7.21 -9.44
N TYR A 17 16.65 6.00 -8.88
CA TYR A 17 15.98 4.83 -9.44
C TYR A 17 14.46 4.98 -9.44
N MET A 18 13.88 5.51 -8.36
CA MET A 18 12.44 5.74 -8.29
C MET A 18 11.99 6.80 -9.29
N THR A 19 12.81 7.81 -9.58
CA THR A 19 12.53 8.80 -10.63
C THR A 19 12.43 8.12 -11.99
N MET A 20 13.40 7.29 -12.36
CA MET A 20 13.37 6.54 -13.62
C MET A 20 12.16 5.60 -13.73
N ILE A 21 11.81 4.92 -12.64
CA ILE A 21 10.65 4.02 -12.59
C ILE A 21 9.35 4.81 -12.78
N MET A 22 9.23 5.98 -12.13
CA MET A 22 8.05 6.84 -12.24
C MET A 22 7.89 7.41 -13.65
N GLU A 23 8.97 7.82 -14.29
CA GLU A 23 8.95 8.27 -15.69
C GLU A 23 8.47 7.16 -16.63
N LEU A 24 9.05 5.95 -16.50
CA LEU A 24 8.65 4.79 -17.29
C LEU A 24 7.16 4.47 -17.10
N ALA A 25 6.70 4.48 -15.85
CA ALA A 25 5.32 4.22 -15.50
C ALA A 25 4.35 5.23 -16.12
N GLN A 26 4.71 6.51 -16.10
CA GLN A 26 3.91 7.57 -16.72
C GLN A 26 3.84 7.42 -18.24
N ILE A 27 4.99 7.15 -18.90
CA ILE A 27 5.06 6.96 -20.36
C ILE A 27 4.18 5.79 -20.81
N HIS A 28 4.18 4.69 -20.06
CA HIS A 28 3.48 3.46 -20.41
C HIS A 28 2.10 3.31 -19.77
N ASN A 29 1.62 4.32 -19.04
CA ASN A 29 0.33 4.27 -18.35
C ASN A 29 0.20 3.08 -17.37
N ILE A 30 1.24 2.88 -16.54
CA ILE A 30 1.33 1.76 -15.58
C ILE A 30 1.12 2.30 -14.15
N PRO A 31 -0.05 2.09 -13.52
CA PRO A 31 -0.25 2.47 -12.13
C PRO A 31 0.73 1.76 -11.19
N LEU A 32 1.30 2.48 -10.23
CA LEU A 32 2.17 1.92 -9.21
C LEU A 32 2.04 2.63 -7.86
N PHE A 33 2.35 1.89 -6.81
CA PHE A 33 2.55 2.42 -5.47
C PHE A 33 3.79 1.77 -4.86
N PHE A 34 4.68 2.58 -4.31
CA PHE A 34 5.91 2.16 -3.67
C PHE A 34 5.96 2.77 -2.28
N VAL A 35 6.38 1.96 -1.29
CA VAL A 35 6.65 2.39 0.07
C VAL A 35 7.89 1.66 0.59
N ALA A 36 8.79 2.39 1.22
CA ALA A 36 9.98 1.84 1.86
C ALA A 36 10.19 2.50 3.23
N ALA A 37 10.48 1.70 4.26
CA ALA A 37 10.95 2.22 5.54
C ALA A 37 12.40 2.69 5.37
N ILE A 38 12.65 3.97 5.61
CA ILE A 38 13.97 4.59 5.42
C ILE A 38 14.65 4.95 6.74
N GLY A 39 13.90 4.94 7.83
CA GLY A 39 14.40 5.19 9.17
C GLY A 39 13.50 4.54 10.21
N ASP A 40 14.06 4.02 11.30
CA ASP A 40 13.29 3.57 12.45
C ASP A 40 14.11 3.75 13.73
N ASN A 41 13.54 4.51 14.68
CA ASN A 41 14.17 4.80 15.97
C ASN A 41 13.55 4.02 17.16
N GLY A 42 12.64 3.10 16.89
CA GLY A 42 11.93 2.28 17.88
C GLY A 42 10.71 2.95 18.50
N LYS A 43 10.38 4.20 18.12
CA LYS A 43 9.13 4.88 18.44
C LYS A 43 8.35 5.25 17.18
N GLU A 44 9.06 5.71 16.17
CA GLU A 44 8.53 6.16 14.89
C GLU A 44 9.36 5.57 13.75
N THR A 45 8.69 5.33 12.63
CA THR A 45 9.29 4.82 11.39
C THR A 45 9.08 5.87 10.31
N ASP A 46 10.17 6.29 9.67
CA ASP A 46 10.15 7.19 8.53
C ASP A 46 9.97 6.38 7.24
N TYR A 47 9.08 6.84 6.37
CA TYR A 47 8.78 6.18 5.11
C TYR A 47 9.06 7.09 3.91
N MET A 48 9.57 6.48 2.84
CA MET A 48 9.57 7.07 1.50
C MET A 48 8.48 6.44 0.67
N GLN A 49 7.72 7.26 -0.04
CA GLN A 49 6.54 6.82 -0.79
C GLN A 49 6.49 7.45 -2.17
N TYR A 50 6.09 6.66 -3.17
CA TYR A 50 5.78 7.13 -4.51
C TYR A 50 4.45 6.55 -4.97
N LEU A 51 3.63 7.36 -5.63
CA LEU A 51 2.31 6.96 -6.10
C LEU A 51 2.04 7.50 -7.51
N HIS A 52 1.74 6.58 -8.42
CA HIS A 52 1.17 6.87 -9.73
C HIS A 52 -0.16 6.13 -9.85
N THR A 53 -1.28 6.82 -9.66
CA THR A 53 -2.60 6.17 -9.56
C THR A 53 -3.19 5.80 -10.92
N ALA A 54 -4.04 4.78 -10.95
CA ALA A 54 -4.87 4.50 -12.13
C ALA A 54 -5.80 5.68 -12.48
N GLN A 55 -6.26 6.41 -11.45
CA GLN A 55 -7.10 7.59 -11.61
C GLN A 55 -6.40 8.73 -12.35
N SER A 56 -5.11 8.97 -12.06
CA SER A 56 -4.32 10.02 -12.74
C SER A 56 -4.14 9.77 -14.23
N ILE A 57 -4.26 8.53 -14.69
CA ILE A 57 -4.19 8.14 -16.10
C ILE A 57 -5.57 7.78 -16.69
N HIS A 58 -6.65 8.08 -15.98
CA HIS A 58 -8.04 7.81 -16.41
C HIS A 58 -8.33 6.31 -16.69
N VAL A 59 -7.63 5.41 -16.01
CA VAL A 59 -7.83 3.96 -16.11
C VAL A 59 -8.58 3.45 -14.88
N SER A 60 -9.50 2.51 -15.10
CA SER A 60 -10.16 1.75 -14.03
C SER A 60 -9.61 0.33 -13.99
N LEU A 61 -9.06 -0.08 -12.85
CA LEU A 61 -8.60 -1.45 -12.63
C LEU A 61 -9.76 -2.31 -12.14
N SER A 62 -9.96 -3.49 -12.74
CA SER A 62 -11.01 -4.45 -12.34
C SER A 62 -10.86 -4.92 -10.89
N GLU A 63 -9.61 -5.08 -10.44
CA GLU A 63 -9.26 -5.36 -9.05
C GLU A 63 -8.17 -4.38 -8.58
N ASP A 64 -8.58 -3.15 -8.24
CA ASP A 64 -7.63 -2.10 -7.81
C ASP A 64 -7.06 -2.39 -6.42
N ARG A 65 -5.96 -3.16 -6.38
CA ARG A 65 -5.21 -3.44 -5.16
C ARG A 65 -4.38 -2.25 -4.70
N ILE A 66 -3.94 -1.37 -5.60
CA ILE A 66 -3.14 -0.21 -5.26
C ILE A 66 -3.95 0.71 -4.34
N ARG A 67 -5.19 1.01 -4.73
CA ARG A 67 -6.10 1.82 -3.92
C ARG A 67 -6.33 1.23 -2.53
N LYS A 68 -6.41 -0.10 -2.39
CA LYS A 68 -6.55 -0.75 -1.08
C LYS A 68 -5.34 -0.47 -0.18
N HIS A 69 -4.12 -0.59 -0.71
CA HIS A 69 -2.90 -0.31 0.07
C HIS A 69 -2.80 1.16 0.46
N VAL A 70 -3.11 2.07 -0.47
CA VAL A 70 -3.11 3.53 -0.20
C VAL A 70 -4.14 3.89 0.87
N LEU A 71 -5.32 3.24 0.90
CA LEU A 71 -6.31 3.48 1.95
C LEU A 71 -5.83 2.99 3.31
N VAL A 72 -5.19 1.82 3.38
CA VAL A 72 -4.61 1.34 4.64
C VAL A 72 -3.54 2.30 5.15
N GLU A 73 -2.67 2.78 4.26
CA GLU A 73 -1.67 3.79 4.59
C GLU A 73 -2.29 5.11 5.07
N ALA A 74 -3.43 5.52 4.51
CA ALA A 74 -4.18 6.69 4.95
C ALA A 74 -4.92 6.52 6.29
N GLY A 75 -4.74 5.37 6.97
CA GLY A 75 -5.31 5.09 8.29
C GLY A 75 -6.66 4.37 8.27
N PHE A 76 -7.08 3.84 7.12
CA PHE A 76 -8.29 3.02 7.06
C PHE A 76 -7.99 1.57 7.47
N GLU A 77 -8.79 1.01 8.38
CA GLU A 77 -8.64 -0.38 8.78
C GLU A 77 -9.36 -1.32 7.80
N PRO A 78 -8.65 -2.35 7.26
CA PRO A 78 -9.29 -3.33 6.40
C PRO A 78 -10.21 -4.22 7.23
N VAL A 79 -11.49 -4.26 6.87
CA VAL A 79 -12.44 -5.20 7.46
C VAL A 79 -12.14 -6.59 6.90
N PRO A 80 -11.86 -7.60 7.75
CA PRO A 80 -11.68 -8.98 7.29
C PRO A 80 -12.92 -9.43 6.52
N PRO A 81 -12.77 -10.26 5.47
CA PRO A 81 -13.91 -10.90 4.83
C PRO A 81 -14.75 -11.59 5.90
N ARG A 82 -16.06 -11.31 5.93
CA ARG A 82 -16.95 -12.06 6.82
C ARG A 82 -16.99 -13.50 6.32
N GLU A 83 -16.65 -14.45 7.18
CA GLU A 83 -17.12 -15.81 6.96
C GLU A 83 -18.65 -15.74 6.96
N ASN A 84 -19.28 -16.21 5.88
CA ASN A 84 -20.73 -16.33 5.86
C ASN A 84 -21.10 -17.36 6.91
N VAL A 85 -21.46 -16.90 8.11
CA VAL A 85 -22.06 -17.76 9.12
C VAL A 85 -23.45 -18.10 8.59
N THR A 86 -23.58 -19.25 7.95
CA THR A 86 -24.88 -19.87 7.69
C THR A 86 -25.40 -20.33 9.04
N VAL A 87 -26.22 -19.49 9.69
CA VAL A 87 -26.94 -19.89 10.88
C VAL A 87 -28.10 -20.75 10.42
N ASP A 88 -28.09 -22.03 10.77
CA ASP A 88 -29.26 -22.86 10.60
C ASP A 88 -30.32 -22.41 11.61
N MET A 89 -31.45 -21.92 11.11
CA MET A 89 -32.52 -21.42 11.97
C MET A 89 -33.13 -22.53 12.83
N GLU A 90 -33.00 -23.81 12.44
CA GLU A 90 -33.50 -24.94 13.22
C GLU A 90 -32.78 -25.09 14.57
N ASP A 91 -31.50 -24.71 14.66
CA ASP A 91 -30.70 -24.79 15.90
C ASP A 91 -31.11 -23.73 16.95
N LEU A 92 -31.81 -22.66 16.54
CA LEU A 92 -32.21 -21.55 17.42
C LEU A 92 -33.57 -21.75 18.10
N TYR A 93 -34.41 -22.67 17.61
CA TYR A 93 -35.77 -22.88 18.13
C TYR A 93 -35.94 -24.18 18.94
N HIS A 94 -34.86 -24.93 19.17
CA HIS A 94 -34.85 -26.15 19.99
C HIS A 94 -34.00 -25.98 21.26
N GLY A 95 -34.26 -24.91 22.01
CA GLY A 95 -33.80 -24.73 23.40
C GLY A 95 -34.80 -25.26 24.42
#